data_AF-A0A349U5X2-F1
#
_entry.id   AF-A0A349U5X2-F1
#
_cell.length_a   1.000
_cell.length_b   1.000
_cell.length_c   1.000
_cell.angle_alpha   90.00
_cell.angle_beta   90.00
_cell.angle_gamma   90.00
#
_symmetry.space_group_name_H-M   'P 1'
#
loop_
_entity.id
_entity.type
_entity.pdbx_description
1 polymer ?
#
loop_
_entity_poly.entity_id
_entity_poly.type
_entity_poly.pdbx_seq_one_letter_code
_entity_poly.pdbx_strand_id
1 'polypeptide(L)'
;MLARYATIAVDIATRIVRGEYREGQKVFGRSTLAGKYSVSPETIRRALTLLQETGIVDVVPGVGVVVQSQKAAEAFLTEYGHRKVLRAMQEKLHGLLKEREIIDQEIEKLMNELLDYTLKMAGNLQRVEEIRVSPSSALVGKTLAEAEFRIKTGATVLSVYRGGEEILSPQADTVIYSGDVLILITPPEVRDKVYGLVINAPPDSASENL
;
A
#
# COMPACT_ATOMS: atom_id res chain seq x y z
N MET A 1 -4.25 -19.41 -21.94
CA MET A 1 -4.81 -19.59 -23.30
C MET A 1 -5.29 -21.04 -23.46
N LEU A 2 -6.50 -21.28 -23.98
CA LEU A 2 -6.98 -22.63 -24.28
C LEU A 2 -6.22 -23.18 -25.50
N ALA A 3 -5.86 -24.47 -25.47
CA ALA A 3 -5.24 -25.09 -26.64
C ALA A 3 -6.25 -25.13 -27.80
N ARG A 4 -5.79 -24.83 -29.03
CA ARG A 4 -6.63 -24.68 -30.23
C ARG A 4 -7.57 -25.87 -30.47
N TYR A 5 -7.11 -27.09 -30.20
CA TYR A 5 -7.90 -28.32 -30.36
C TYR A 5 -9.09 -28.40 -29.36
N ALA A 6 -8.92 -27.88 -28.14
CA ALA A 6 -9.98 -27.88 -27.13
C ALA A 6 -11.11 -26.91 -27.51
N THR A 7 -10.77 -25.76 -28.10
CA THR A 7 -11.77 -24.82 -28.63
C THR A 7 -12.60 -25.44 -29.75
N ILE A 8 -11.96 -26.22 -30.63
CA ILE A 8 -12.65 -26.98 -31.68
C ILE A 8 -13.55 -28.06 -31.08
N ALA A 9 -13.08 -28.79 -30.05
CA ALA A 9 -13.89 -29.79 -29.37
C ALA A 9 -15.15 -29.18 -28.73
N VAL A 10 -15.01 -28.04 -28.04
CA VAL A 10 -16.13 -27.29 -27.45
C VAL A 10 -17.12 -26.81 -28.53
N ASP A 11 -16.63 -26.30 -29.68
CA ASP A 11 -17.51 -25.87 -30.78
C ASP A 11 -18.31 -27.05 -31.37
N ILE A 12 -17.66 -28.20 -31.60
CA ILE A 12 -18.32 -29.41 -32.10
C ILE A 12 -19.35 -29.92 -31.09
N ALA A 13 -18.99 -30.02 -29.80
CA ALA A 13 -19.92 -30.42 -28.74
C ALA A 13 -21.13 -29.48 -28.64
N THR A 14 -20.92 -28.17 -28.77
CA THR A 14 -22.00 -27.16 -28.77
C THR A 14 -22.98 -27.38 -29.91
N ARG A 15 -22.50 -27.69 -31.12
CA ARG A 15 -23.38 -27.98 -32.28
C ARG A 15 -24.17 -29.28 -32.10
N ILE A 16 -23.56 -30.29 -31.49
CA ILE A 16 -24.23 -31.56 -31.15
C ILE A 16 -25.37 -31.30 -30.15
N VAL A 17 -25.14 -30.54 -29.08
CA VAL A 17 -26.16 -30.19 -28.07
C VAL A 17 -27.27 -29.31 -28.65
N ARG A 18 -26.95 -28.41 -29.60
CA ARG A 18 -27.95 -27.59 -30.33
C ARG A 18 -28.84 -28.39 -31.27
N GLY A 19 -28.60 -29.70 -31.43
CA GLY A 19 -29.39 -30.57 -32.29
C GLY A 19 -29.05 -30.45 -33.77
N GLU A 20 -27.92 -29.83 -34.13
CA GLU A 20 -27.44 -29.81 -35.53
C GLU A 20 -27.05 -31.23 -36.00
N TYR A 21 -26.72 -32.11 -35.06
CA TYR A 21 -26.41 -33.52 -35.29
C TYR A 21 -27.14 -34.40 -34.29
N ARG A 22 -27.83 -35.44 -34.78
CA ARG A 22 -28.51 -36.44 -33.96
C ARG A 22 -27.57 -37.60 -33.59
N GLU A 23 -27.84 -38.29 -32.50
CA GLU A 23 -27.13 -39.53 -32.14
C GLU A 23 -27.22 -40.54 -33.30
N GLY A 24 -26.09 -41.17 -33.62
CA GLY A 24 -25.93 -42.06 -34.78
C GLY A 24 -25.72 -41.34 -36.12
N GLN A 25 -25.85 -40.01 -36.19
CA GLN A 25 -25.63 -39.25 -37.43
C GLN A 25 -24.14 -39.00 -37.67
N LYS A 26 -23.73 -39.12 -38.94
CA LYS A 26 -22.39 -38.74 -39.39
C LYS A 26 -22.26 -37.22 -39.42
N VAL A 27 -21.20 -36.70 -38.81
CA VAL A 27 -20.92 -35.27 -38.71
C VAL A 27 -20.11 -34.80 -39.93
N PHE A 28 -18.79 -35.00 -39.90
CA PHE A 28 -17.86 -34.63 -40.98
C PHE A 28 -16.62 -35.54 -40.99
N GLY A 29 -15.93 -35.61 -42.12
CA GLY A 29 -14.64 -36.31 -42.24
C GLY A 29 -13.47 -35.48 -41.69
N ARG A 30 -12.38 -36.15 -41.29
CA ARG A 30 -11.18 -35.52 -40.69
C ARG A 30 -10.60 -34.39 -41.55
N SER A 31 -10.52 -34.58 -42.88
CA SER A 31 -9.97 -33.60 -43.82
C SER A 31 -10.88 -32.37 -44.02
N THR A 32 -12.20 -32.58 -44.02
CA THR A 32 -13.19 -31.50 -44.15
C THR A 32 -13.18 -30.57 -42.93
N LEU A 33 -13.03 -31.15 -41.74
CA LEU A 33 -12.90 -30.39 -40.49
C LEU A 33 -11.61 -29.56 -40.47
N ALA A 34 -10.49 -30.11 -40.93
CA ALA A 34 -9.22 -29.38 -40.99
C ALA A 34 -9.31 -28.13 -41.89
N GLY A 35 -9.94 -28.28 -43.07
CA GLY A 35 -10.20 -27.15 -43.98
C GLY A 35 -11.13 -26.10 -43.37
N LYS A 36 -12.26 -26.53 -42.76
CA LYS A 36 -13.27 -25.63 -42.19
C LYS A 36 -12.75 -24.80 -41.02
N TYR A 37 -11.89 -25.37 -40.19
CA TYR A 37 -11.32 -24.67 -39.03
C TYR A 37 -9.95 -24.04 -39.32
N SER A 38 -9.42 -24.16 -40.55
CA SER A 38 -8.09 -23.68 -40.96
C SER A 38 -6.98 -24.08 -39.98
N VAL A 39 -6.96 -25.36 -39.59
CA VAL A 39 -5.96 -25.91 -38.66
C VAL A 39 -5.27 -27.13 -39.26
N SER A 40 -4.10 -27.47 -38.71
CA SER A 40 -3.40 -28.71 -39.04
C SER A 40 -4.31 -29.95 -38.80
N PRO A 41 -4.25 -30.98 -39.66
CA PRO A 41 -4.93 -32.25 -39.44
C PRO A 41 -4.64 -32.87 -38.07
N GLU A 42 -3.45 -32.64 -37.51
CA GLU A 42 -3.07 -33.15 -36.19
C GLU A 42 -3.86 -32.47 -35.06
N THR A 43 -4.19 -31.19 -35.21
CA THR A 43 -5.04 -30.45 -34.26
C THR A 43 -6.48 -30.99 -34.26
N ILE A 44 -7.02 -31.33 -35.45
CA ILE A 44 -8.33 -31.98 -35.57
C ILE A 44 -8.30 -33.39 -34.99
N ARG A 45 -7.24 -34.15 -35.25
CA ARG A 45 -7.05 -35.49 -34.68
C ARG A 45 -7.13 -35.43 -33.16
N ARG A 46 -6.37 -34.51 -32.53
CA ARG A 46 -6.41 -34.31 -31.07
C ARG A 46 -7.78 -33.86 -30.55
N ALA A 47 -8.47 -32.98 -31.27
CA ALA A 47 -9.83 -32.55 -30.91
C ALA A 47 -10.84 -33.71 -30.97
N LEU A 48 -10.76 -34.55 -32.00
CA LEU A 48 -11.62 -35.72 -32.17
C LEU A 48 -11.29 -36.81 -31.15
N THR A 49 -10.02 -37.06 -30.84
CA THR A 49 -9.61 -37.99 -29.79
C THR A 49 -10.19 -37.58 -28.44
N LEU A 50 -10.14 -36.29 -28.10
CA LEU A 50 -10.74 -35.77 -26.86
C LEU A 50 -12.26 -36.00 -26.80
N LEU A 51 -12.97 -35.76 -27.90
CA LEU A 51 -14.42 -36.01 -28.01
C LEU A 51 -14.75 -37.51 -27.99
N GLN A 52 -13.84 -38.36 -28.46
CA GLN A 52 -13.99 -39.81 -28.47
C GLN A 52 -13.76 -40.42 -27.09
N GLU A 53 -12.73 -39.98 -26.37
CA GLU A 53 -12.46 -40.39 -24.98
C GLU A 53 -13.60 -40.03 -24.03
N THR A 54 -14.32 -38.95 -24.32
CA THR A 54 -15.48 -38.49 -23.54
C THR A 54 -16.80 -39.13 -23.99
N GLY A 55 -16.79 -40.01 -25.00
CA GLY A 55 -17.97 -40.74 -25.48
C GLY A 55 -18.98 -39.87 -26.26
N ILE A 56 -18.54 -38.72 -26.76
CA ILE A 56 -19.41 -37.78 -27.50
C ILE A 56 -19.52 -38.20 -28.96
N VAL A 57 -18.40 -38.62 -29.56
CA VAL A 57 -18.31 -39.06 -30.95
C VAL A 57 -17.47 -40.32 -31.05
N ASP A 58 -17.71 -41.14 -32.07
CA ASP A 58 -16.84 -42.25 -32.42
C ASP A 58 -16.27 -42.07 -33.82
N VAL A 59 -15.04 -42.54 -34.04
CA VAL A 59 -14.34 -42.35 -35.31
C VAL A 59 -14.16 -43.70 -36.00
N VAL A 60 -15.11 -44.02 -36.88
CA VAL A 60 -15.19 -45.31 -37.57
C VAL A 60 -14.40 -45.27 -38.88
N PRO A 61 -13.47 -46.23 -39.13
CA PRO A 61 -12.76 -46.35 -40.40
C PRO A 61 -13.73 -46.47 -41.59
N GLY A 62 -13.49 -45.70 -42.66
CA GLY A 62 -14.33 -45.69 -43.86
C GLY A 62 -15.63 -44.89 -43.76
N VAL A 63 -16.23 -44.74 -42.57
CA VAL A 63 -17.48 -44.01 -42.38
C VAL A 63 -17.24 -42.56 -41.93
N GLY A 64 -16.26 -42.27 -41.08
CA GLY A 64 -15.97 -40.93 -40.58
C GLY A 64 -16.32 -40.73 -39.10
N VAL A 65 -16.69 -39.51 -38.70
CA VAL A 65 -17.05 -39.19 -37.31
C VAL A 65 -18.56 -39.31 -37.12
N VAL A 66 -18.99 -40.11 -36.16
CA VAL A 66 -20.40 -40.38 -35.83
C VAL A 66 -20.69 -39.90 -34.41
N VAL A 67 -21.83 -39.24 -34.19
CA VAL A 67 -22.24 -38.83 -32.83
C VAL A 67 -22.70 -40.05 -32.04
N GLN A 68 -22.12 -40.26 -30.86
CA GLN A 68 -22.51 -41.37 -29.98
C GLN A 68 -23.58 -40.93 -28.98
N SER A 69 -23.34 -39.81 -28.27
CA SER A 69 -24.30 -39.30 -27.29
C SER A 69 -24.34 -37.77 -27.20
N GLN A 70 -25.53 -37.20 -27.30
CA GLN A 70 -25.78 -35.79 -27.02
C GLN A 70 -25.68 -35.48 -25.52
N LYS A 71 -26.10 -36.41 -24.66
CA LYS A 71 -26.03 -36.26 -23.20
C LYS A 71 -24.58 -36.19 -22.70
N ALA A 72 -23.68 -36.95 -23.32
CA ALA A 72 -22.24 -36.86 -23.06
C ALA A 72 -21.67 -35.48 -23.48
N ALA A 73 -22.14 -34.93 -24.61
CA ALA A 73 -21.74 -33.61 -25.07
C ALA A 73 -22.17 -32.51 -24.08
N GLU A 74 -23.38 -32.62 -23.53
CA GLU A 74 -23.90 -31.68 -22.53
C GLU A 74 -23.09 -31.73 -21.23
N ALA A 75 -22.79 -32.93 -20.72
CA ALA A 75 -21.94 -33.11 -19.54
C ALA A 75 -20.53 -32.53 -19.75
N PHE A 76 -19.94 -32.75 -20.93
CA PHE A 76 -18.64 -32.20 -21.29
C PHE A 76 -18.62 -30.67 -21.33
N LEU A 77 -19.66 -30.04 -21.90
CA LEU A 77 -19.76 -28.58 -21.96
C LEU A 77 -19.93 -27.97 -20.57
N THR A 78 -20.70 -28.61 -19.69
CA THR A 78 -20.87 -28.18 -18.29
C THR A 78 -19.54 -28.23 -17.54
N GLU A 79 -18.81 -29.35 -17.62
CA GLU A 79 -17.48 -29.52 -17.01
C GLU A 79 -16.47 -28.47 -17.53
N TYR A 80 -16.44 -28.26 -18.85
CA TYR A 80 -15.58 -27.24 -19.45
C TYR A 80 -15.97 -25.81 -19.04
N GLY A 81 -17.26 -25.54 -18.91
CA GLY A 81 -17.82 -24.27 -18.44
C GLY A 81 -17.38 -23.96 -17.02
N HIS A 82 -17.51 -24.92 -16.10
CA HIS A 82 -17.06 -24.79 -14.72
C HIS A 82 -15.57 -24.50 -14.63
N ARG A 83 -14.73 -25.24 -15.36
CA ARG A 83 -13.28 -25.01 -15.37
C ARG A 83 -12.90 -23.63 -15.91
N LYS A 84 -13.65 -23.12 -16.89
CA LYS A 84 -13.45 -21.75 -17.42
C LYS A 84 -13.83 -20.67 -16.42
N VAL A 85 -14.95 -20.84 -15.71
CA VAL A 85 -15.41 -19.90 -14.67
C VAL A 85 -14.42 -19.87 -13.51
N LEU A 86 -13.98 -21.04 -13.02
CA LEU A 86 -12.97 -21.13 -11.96
C LEU A 86 -11.67 -20.44 -12.34
N ARG A 87 -11.21 -20.62 -13.58
CA ARG A 87 -10.01 -19.93 -14.08
C ARG A 87 -10.19 -18.41 -14.12
N ALA A 88 -11.34 -17.92 -14.58
CA ALA A 88 -11.63 -16.48 -14.60
C ALA A 88 -11.70 -15.90 -13.17
N MET A 89 -12.25 -16.65 -12.22
CA MET A 89 -12.24 -16.27 -10.80
C MET A 89 -10.81 -16.22 -10.24
N GLN A 90 -9.97 -17.21 -10.55
CA GLN A 90 -8.56 -17.22 -10.14
C GLN A 90 -7.79 -16.03 -10.72
N GLU A 91 -7.98 -15.71 -11.99
CA GLU A 91 -7.34 -14.55 -12.64
C GLU A 91 -7.80 -13.23 -11.99
N LYS A 92 -9.10 -13.10 -11.69
CA LYS A 92 -9.64 -11.92 -10.99
C LYS A 92 -9.09 -11.79 -9.56
N LEU A 93 -9.06 -12.89 -8.81
CA LEU A 93 -8.51 -12.91 -7.45
C LEU A 93 -7.04 -12.50 -7.46
N HIS A 94 -6.25 -13.02 -8.39
CA HIS A 94 -4.84 -12.67 -8.51
C HIS A 94 -4.64 -11.18 -8.83
N GLY A 95 -5.50 -10.60 -9.67
CA GLY A 95 -5.52 -9.16 -9.93
C GLY A 95 -5.81 -8.34 -8.67
N LEU A 96 -6.88 -8.69 -7.94
CA LEU A 96 -7.27 -8.00 -6.71
C LEU A 96 -6.19 -8.11 -5.61
N LEU A 97 -5.49 -9.24 -5.50
CA LEU A 97 -4.39 -9.39 -4.55
C LEU A 97 -3.22 -8.46 -4.86
N LYS A 98 -2.89 -8.26 -6.16
CA LYS A 98 -1.88 -7.27 -6.57
C LYS A 98 -2.33 -5.83 -6.30
N GLU A 99 -3.59 -5.51 -6.59
CA GLU A 99 -4.14 -4.18 -6.28
C GLU A 99 -4.07 -3.90 -4.78
N ARG A 100 -4.40 -4.88 -3.94
CA ARG A 100 -4.27 -4.79 -2.47
C ARG A 100 -2.83 -4.49 -2.05
N GLU A 101 -1.83 -5.16 -2.64
CA GLU A 101 -0.42 -4.93 -2.32
C GLU A 101 0.03 -3.49 -2.66
N ILE A 102 -0.42 -2.96 -3.79
CA ILE A 102 -0.14 -1.56 -4.18
C ILE A 102 -0.80 -0.59 -3.19
N ILE A 103 -2.07 -0.84 -2.84
CA ILE A 103 -2.80 -0.01 -1.88
C ILE A 103 -2.13 -0.05 -0.51
N ASP A 104 -1.71 -1.22 -0.04
CA ASP A 104 -1.00 -1.37 1.24
C ASP A 104 0.29 -0.52 1.25
N GLN A 105 1.06 -0.51 0.16
CA GLN A 105 2.26 0.33 0.02
C GLN A 105 1.94 1.84 0.01
N GLU A 106 0.86 2.25 -0.67
CA GLU A 106 0.41 3.64 -0.66
C GLU A 106 -0.04 4.09 0.73
N ILE A 107 -0.74 3.22 1.46
CA ILE A 107 -1.13 3.46 2.86
C ILE A 107 0.10 3.65 3.73
N GLU A 108 1.09 2.76 3.64
CA GLU A 108 2.33 2.87 4.41
C GLU A 108 3.07 4.18 4.11
N LYS A 109 3.17 4.56 2.84
CA LYS A 109 3.79 5.82 2.43
C LYS A 109 3.07 7.03 3.02
N LEU A 110 1.74 7.09 2.87
CA LEU A 110 0.94 8.19 3.39
C LEU A 110 0.98 8.27 4.91
N MET A 111 0.98 7.13 5.60
CA MET A 111 1.11 7.06 7.05
C MET A 111 2.45 7.62 7.52
N ASN A 112 3.56 7.28 6.84
CA ASN A 112 4.89 7.81 7.15
C ASN A 112 4.96 9.32 6.89
N GLU A 113 4.39 9.80 5.79
CA GLU A 113 4.28 11.24 5.52
C GLU A 113 3.49 11.95 6.61
N LEU A 114 2.33 11.42 7.00
CA LEU A 114 1.50 11.99 8.07
C LEU A 114 2.25 12.02 9.41
N LEU A 115 2.97 10.94 9.75
CA LEU A 115 3.79 10.89 10.96
C LEU A 115 4.89 11.95 10.91
N ASP A 116 5.58 12.10 9.78
CA ASP A 116 6.63 13.10 9.61
C ASP A 116 6.08 14.53 9.73
N TYR A 117 4.94 14.82 9.11
CA TYR A 117 4.26 16.11 9.29
C TYR A 117 3.84 16.34 10.73
N THR A 118 3.27 15.33 11.38
CA THR A 118 2.82 15.43 12.77
C THR A 118 3.99 15.63 13.73
N LEU A 119 5.09 14.89 13.54
CA LEU A 119 6.33 15.05 14.31
C LEU A 119 7.01 16.39 14.05
N LYS A 120 6.99 16.91 12.81
CA LYS A 120 7.48 18.27 12.51
C LYS A 120 6.61 19.33 13.17
N MET A 121 5.29 19.19 13.12
CA MET A 121 4.37 20.09 13.81
C MET A 121 4.54 20.01 15.33
N ALA A 122 4.73 18.81 15.89
CA ALA A 122 4.92 18.59 17.31
C ALA A 122 6.32 19.01 17.80
N GLY A 123 7.37 18.79 17.01
CA GLY A 123 8.72 19.29 17.26
C GLY A 123 8.82 20.82 17.15
N ASN A 124 7.90 21.44 16.40
CA ASN A 124 7.72 22.90 16.38
C ASN A 124 6.97 23.45 17.62
N LEU A 125 6.39 22.61 18.49
CA LEU A 125 5.76 23.07 19.74
C LEU A 125 6.77 23.45 20.83
N GLN A 126 8.05 23.13 20.65
CA GLN A 126 9.10 23.36 21.63
C GLN A 126 10.43 23.66 20.93
N ARG A 127 10.78 24.94 20.81
CA ARG A 127 12.09 25.39 20.31
C ARG A 127 13.13 25.37 21.41
N VAL A 128 14.34 24.96 21.07
CA VAL A 128 15.51 25.16 21.92
C VAL A 128 16.03 26.57 21.66
N GLU A 129 16.04 27.42 22.69
CA GLU A 129 16.58 28.77 22.63
C GLU A 129 17.72 28.93 23.64
N GLU A 130 18.77 29.61 23.23
CA GLU A 130 19.89 29.99 24.07
C GLU A 130 19.77 31.48 24.41
N ILE A 131 19.63 31.81 25.69
CA ILE A 131 19.44 33.19 26.13
C ILE A 131 20.37 33.52 27.28
N ARG A 132 21.17 34.57 27.10
CA ARG A 132 22.01 35.13 28.16
C ARG A 132 21.21 36.02 29.11
N VAL A 133 21.32 35.77 30.41
CA VAL A 133 20.68 36.56 31.47
C VAL A 133 21.35 37.94 31.55
N SER A 134 20.58 38.98 31.30
CA SER A 134 21.05 40.36 31.41
C SER A 134 21.31 40.74 32.88
N PRO A 135 22.31 41.60 33.18
CA PRO A 135 22.50 42.17 34.52
C PRO A 135 21.26 42.90 35.07
N SER A 136 20.39 43.42 34.19
CA SER A 136 19.15 44.10 34.56
C SER A 136 17.94 43.16 34.71
N SER A 137 18.11 41.86 34.52
CA SER A 137 17.00 40.89 34.58
C SER A 137 16.41 40.78 35.97
N ALA A 138 15.07 40.71 36.04
CA ALA A 138 14.33 40.46 37.28
C ALA A 138 14.55 39.04 37.86
N LEU A 139 15.29 38.18 37.16
CA LEU A 139 15.65 36.83 37.56
C LEU A 139 16.96 36.75 38.34
N VAL A 140 17.83 37.77 38.23
CA VAL A 140 19.15 37.76 38.87
C VAL A 140 19.01 37.65 40.39
N GLY A 141 19.72 36.70 40.97
CA GLY A 141 19.74 36.43 42.41
C GLY A 141 18.56 35.61 42.93
N LYS A 142 17.62 35.20 42.07
CA LYS A 142 16.52 34.30 42.43
C LYS A 142 16.85 32.87 42.05
N THR A 143 16.30 31.93 42.79
CA THR A 143 16.23 30.52 42.38
C THR A 143 15.22 30.32 41.25
N LEU A 144 15.33 29.21 40.50
CA LEU A 144 14.34 28.83 39.50
C LEU A 144 12.92 28.70 40.08
N ALA A 145 12.81 28.22 41.33
CA ALA A 145 11.55 28.14 42.08
C ALA A 145 10.96 29.52 42.38
N GLU A 146 11.76 30.43 42.96
CA GLU A 146 11.32 31.79 43.32
C GLU A 146 11.01 32.65 42.10
N ALA A 147 11.72 32.43 41.00
CA ALA A 147 11.41 33.04 39.71
C ALA A 147 10.04 32.59 39.20
N GLU A 148 9.56 31.41 39.63
CA GLU A 148 8.40 30.70 39.09
C GLU A 148 8.51 30.57 37.56
N PHE A 149 9.73 30.36 37.07
CA PHE A 149 10.07 30.54 35.67
C PHE A 149 9.15 29.75 34.74
N ARG A 150 8.95 28.45 35.03
CA ARG A 150 8.07 27.57 34.27
C ARG A 150 6.60 27.97 34.35
N ILE A 151 6.12 28.45 35.49
CA ILE A 151 4.72 28.85 35.66
C ILE A 151 4.44 30.16 34.88
N LYS A 152 5.36 31.12 34.95
CA LYS A 152 5.20 32.43 34.29
C LYS A 152 5.38 32.38 32.79
N THR A 153 6.26 31.50 32.31
CA THR A 153 6.64 31.46 30.89
C THR A 153 6.17 30.21 30.16
N GLY A 154 5.88 29.10 30.86
CA GLY A 154 5.69 27.80 30.22
C GLY A 154 6.98 27.15 29.69
N ALA A 155 8.12 27.86 29.72
CA ALA A 155 9.41 27.35 29.25
C ALA A 155 10.07 26.47 30.32
N THR A 156 10.79 25.44 29.86
CA THR A 156 11.58 24.55 30.73
C THR A 156 13.06 24.85 30.55
N VAL A 157 13.78 25.08 31.64
CA VAL A 157 15.23 25.25 31.62
C VAL A 157 15.88 23.86 31.55
N LEU A 158 16.58 23.57 30.45
CA LEU A 158 17.28 22.31 30.22
C LEU A 158 18.66 22.34 30.88
N SER A 159 19.39 23.45 30.70
CA SER A 159 20.70 23.65 31.30
C SER A 159 21.05 25.12 31.53
N VAL A 160 22.01 25.35 32.43
CA VAL A 160 22.60 26.66 32.73
C VAL A 160 24.10 26.59 32.49
N TYR A 161 24.63 27.39 31.58
CA TYR A 161 26.06 27.57 31.41
C TYR A 161 26.56 28.77 32.21
N ARG A 162 27.57 28.56 33.05
CA ARG A 162 28.19 29.57 33.89
C ARG A 162 29.69 29.33 34.00
N GLY A 163 30.50 30.34 33.68
CA GLY A 163 31.95 30.27 33.88
C GLY A 163 32.66 29.14 33.12
N GLY A 164 32.07 28.63 32.04
CA GLY A 164 32.60 27.50 31.26
C GLY A 164 32.12 26.12 31.70
N GLU A 165 31.30 26.04 32.74
CA GLU A 165 30.66 24.79 33.20
C GLU A 165 29.17 24.77 32.84
N GLU A 166 28.64 23.57 32.57
CA GLU A 166 27.22 23.33 32.30
C GLU A 166 26.56 22.61 33.47
N ILE A 167 25.47 23.20 33.99
CA ILE A 167 24.58 22.57 34.95
C ILE A 167 23.42 21.95 34.16
N LEU A 168 23.50 20.64 33.91
CA LEU A 168 22.43 19.89 33.27
C LEU A 168 21.26 19.66 34.22
N SER A 169 20.04 19.93 33.76
CA SER A 169 18.80 19.77 34.54
C SER A 169 18.85 20.47 35.90
N PRO A 170 18.97 21.82 35.91
CA PRO A 170 19.09 22.60 37.13
C PRO A 170 17.88 22.35 38.04
N GLN A 171 18.16 22.17 39.33
CA GLN A 171 17.14 21.94 40.35
C GLN A 171 16.43 23.24 40.73
N ALA A 172 15.28 23.13 41.39
CA ALA A 172 14.42 24.28 41.71
C ALA A 172 15.12 25.36 42.57
N ASP A 173 16.11 24.96 43.36
CA ASP A 173 16.97 25.79 44.22
C ASP A 173 18.18 26.41 43.48
N THR A 174 18.35 26.14 42.18
CA THR A 174 19.44 26.73 41.38
C THR A 174 19.24 28.23 41.24
N VAL A 175 20.19 29.00 41.77
CA VAL A 175 20.22 30.47 41.67
C VAL A 175 20.69 30.90 40.28
N ILE A 176 19.96 31.85 39.70
CA ILE A 176 20.25 32.47 38.41
C ILE A 176 21.14 33.70 38.63
N TYR A 177 22.25 33.81 37.90
CA TYR A 177 23.16 34.95 37.95
C TYR A 177 23.20 35.71 36.62
N SER A 178 23.60 36.97 36.71
CA SER A 178 23.89 37.77 35.51
C SER A 178 24.99 37.12 34.68
N GLY A 179 24.80 37.07 33.36
CA GLY A 179 25.75 36.45 32.43
C GLY A 179 25.61 34.94 32.28
N ASP A 180 24.77 34.28 33.10
CA ASP A 180 24.36 32.90 32.86
C ASP A 180 23.76 32.78 31.46
N VAL A 181 23.99 31.64 30.81
CA VAL A 181 23.33 31.30 29.55
C VAL A 181 22.37 30.15 29.82
N LEU A 182 21.08 30.40 29.60
CA LEU A 182 20.01 29.44 29.80
C LEU A 182 19.69 28.75 28.47
N ILE A 183 19.72 27.41 28.46
CA ILE A 183 19.18 26.62 27.36
C ILE A 183 17.75 26.25 27.71
N LEU A 184 16.81 26.74 26.90
CA LEU A 184 15.38 26.67 27.19
C LEU A 184 14.65 25.87 26.15
N ILE A 185 13.72 25.03 26.59
CA ILE A 185 12.71 24.42 25.74
C ILE A 185 11.43 25.24 25.90
N THR A 186 11.06 26.00 24.86
CA THR A 186 9.95 26.95 24.92
C THR A 186 8.98 26.79 23.73
N PRO A 187 7.66 26.84 23.97
CA PRO A 187 6.70 27.05 22.89
C PRO A 187 6.95 28.37 22.16
N PRO A 188 6.74 28.46 20.83
CA PRO A 188 6.95 29.69 20.07
C PRO A 188 6.12 30.87 20.59
N GLU A 189 4.91 30.61 21.09
CA GLU A 189 3.92 31.60 21.51
C GLU A 189 4.32 32.41 22.76
N VAL A 190 5.25 31.90 23.56
CA VAL A 190 5.66 32.50 24.84
C VAL A 190 7.08 33.08 24.79
N ARG A 191 7.73 33.06 23.62
CA ARG A 191 9.09 33.56 23.40
C ARG A 191 9.26 34.99 23.92
N ASP A 192 8.38 35.91 23.55
CA ASP A 192 8.49 37.32 23.95
C ASP A 192 8.41 37.51 25.47
N LYS A 193 7.62 36.68 26.16
CA LYS A 193 7.54 36.69 27.64
C LYS A 193 8.84 36.19 28.27
N VAL A 194 9.44 35.15 27.70
CA VAL A 194 10.74 34.63 28.14
C VAL A 194 11.82 35.70 27.97
N TYR A 195 11.91 36.31 26.78
CA TYR A 195 12.86 37.38 26.49
C TYR A 195 12.68 38.59 27.41
N GLY A 196 11.43 39.00 27.67
CA GLY A 196 11.13 40.08 28.60
C GLY A 196 11.63 39.82 30.03
N LEU A 197 11.53 38.57 30.53
CA LEU A 197 12.03 38.22 31.86
C LEU A 197 13.56 38.06 31.91
N VAL A 198 14.17 37.47 30.88
CA VAL A 198 15.60 37.12 30.88
C VAL A 198 16.49 38.30 30.47
N ILE A 199 16.03 39.16 29.57
CA ILE A 199 16.83 40.27 29.03
C ILE A 199 16.35 41.63 29.58
N ASN A 200 15.07 41.74 29.96
CA ASN A 200 14.45 43.01 30.38
C ASN A 200 14.59 44.11 29.30
N ALA A 201 14.46 43.73 28.03
CA ALA A 201 14.47 44.61 26.85
C ALA A 201 13.38 44.19 25.85
N PRO A 202 12.79 45.13 25.07
CA PRO A 202 11.73 44.83 24.11
C PRO A 202 12.21 43.91 22.95
N PRO A 203 11.29 43.28 22.20
CA PRO A 203 11.53 42.10 21.36
C PRO A 203 12.40 42.28 20.09
N ASP A 204 13.22 43.34 19.99
CA ASP A 204 13.80 43.78 18.71
C ASP A 204 15.35 43.79 18.66
N SER A 205 16.01 42.97 19.47
CA SER A 205 17.49 42.89 19.45
C SER A 205 18.05 41.47 19.37
N ALA A 206 17.34 40.54 18.73
CA ALA A 206 17.89 39.23 18.37
C ALA A 206 17.55 38.87 16.91
N SER A 207 17.80 39.81 16.02
CA SER A 207 18.07 39.54 14.60
C SER A 207 19.58 39.66 14.41
N GLU A 208 20.18 38.64 13.79
CA GLU A 208 21.54 38.61 13.27
C GLU A 208 22.67 38.54 14.32
N ASN A 209 23.23 37.33 14.50
CA ASN A 209 24.60 37.04 14.04
C ASN A 209 25.02 35.59 14.37
N LEU A 210 25.45 34.90 13.29
CA LEU A 210 26.16 33.61 13.14
C LEU A 210 25.48 32.30 13.57
#